data_AF-A0A6P0XRX4-F1
#
_entry.id   AF-A0A6P0XRX4-F1
#
_cell.length_a   1.000
_cell.length_b   1.000
_cell.length_c   1.000
_cell.angle_alpha   90.00
_cell.angle_beta   90.00
_cell.angle_gamma   90.00
#
_symmetry.space_group_name_H-M   'P 1'
#
loop_
_entity.id
_entity.type
_entity.pdbx_description
1 polymer ?
#
loop_
_entity_poly.entity_id
_entity_poly.type
_entity_poly.pdbx_seq_one_letter_code
_entity_poly.pdbx_strand_id
1 'polypeptide(L)'
;MLSKPFVNLLNWNPQLFREIKGRFKTRNVAIAISASLLCQFLVMVTFLEMLPKKYGAEFVPYNRYCVRAEVEKNIYCTAIDWSYWWLDIFKALSWIFLAVMLIGGVYMLVADIAKEQRLGTLNFIRLSPQSSQKILLGKLLGVPILIYLTVAISLPLHLWANISSDLP
;
A
#
# COMPACT_ATOMS: atom_id res chain seq x y z
N MET A 1 2.94 -31.16 -13.93
CA MET A 1 2.21 -31.50 -12.68
C MET A 1 2.00 -30.22 -11.89
N LEU A 2 0.77 -29.76 -11.72
CA LEU A 2 0.50 -28.65 -10.79
C LEU A 2 0.86 -29.08 -9.37
N SER A 3 1.54 -28.21 -8.62
CA SER A 3 1.90 -28.49 -7.23
C SER A 3 0.61 -28.66 -6.40
N LYS A 4 0.58 -29.65 -5.49
CA LYS A 4 -0.53 -29.92 -4.56
C LYS A 4 -1.16 -28.67 -3.91
N PRO A 5 -0.41 -27.64 -3.46
CA PRO A 5 -1.02 -26.42 -2.91
C PRO A 5 -1.87 -25.64 -3.93
N PHE A 6 -1.48 -25.65 -5.20
CA PHE A 6 -2.21 -24.95 -6.26
C PHE A 6 -3.57 -25.59 -6.54
N VAL A 7 -3.65 -26.93 -6.42
CA VAL A 7 -4.91 -27.69 -6.54
C VAL A 7 -5.83 -27.42 -5.35
N ASN A 8 -5.30 -27.31 -4.14
CA ASN A 8 -6.09 -26.96 -2.95
C ASN A 8 -6.63 -25.53 -3.00
N LEU A 9 -5.83 -24.57 -3.48
CA LEU A 9 -6.28 -23.19 -3.69
C LEU A 9 -7.40 -23.11 -4.75
N LEU A 10 -7.28 -23.89 -5.83
CA LEU A 10 -8.28 -23.98 -6.90
C LEU A 10 -9.64 -24.47 -6.39
N ASN A 11 -9.65 -25.45 -5.47
CA ASN A 11 -10.87 -26.04 -4.92
C ASN A 11 -11.55 -25.15 -3.86
N TRP A 12 -10.81 -24.27 -3.19
CA TRP A 12 -11.34 -23.46 -2.09
C TRP A 12 -12.36 -22.42 -2.58
N ASN A 13 -12.00 -21.64 -3.60
CA ASN A 13 -12.90 -20.69 -4.24
C ASN A 13 -12.59 -20.53 -5.75
N PRO A 14 -13.33 -21.21 -6.64
CA PRO A 14 -13.06 -21.15 -8.08
C PRO A 14 -13.27 -19.74 -8.66
N GLN A 15 -14.18 -18.96 -8.06
CA GLN A 15 -14.43 -17.58 -8.47
C GLN A 15 -13.21 -16.69 -8.20
N LEU A 16 -12.60 -16.84 -7.02
CA LEU A 16 -11.39 -16.09 -6.66
C LEU A 16 -10.26 -16.38 -7.66
N PHE A 17 -10.03 -17.66 -7.96
CA PHE A 17 -8.99 -18.07 -8.89
C PHE A 17 -9.17 -17.46 -10.29
N ARG A 18 -10.43 -17.44 -10.76
CA ARG A 18 -10.79 -16.82 -12.04
C ARG A 18 -10.39 -15.34 -12.06
N GLU A 19 -10.70 -14.59 -11.01
CA GLU A 19 -10.35 -13.17 -10.91
C GLU A 19 -8.84 -12.94 -10.85
N ILE A 20 -8.12 -13.71 -10.02
CA ILE A 20 -6.66 -13.62 -9.91
C ILE A 20 -6.03 -13.90 -11.29
N LYS A 21 -6.35 -15.03 -11.93
CA LYS A 21 -5.79 -15.40 -13.24
C LYS A 21 -6.13 -14.38 -14.35
N GLY A 22 -7.31 -13.76 -14.27
CA GLY A 22 -7.76 -12.74 -15.20
C GLY A 22 -6.97 -11.44 -15.07
N ARG A 23 -6.67 -11.00 -13.84
CA ARG A 23 -6.09 -9.68 -13.54
C ARG A 23 -4.57 -9.70 -13.39
N PHE A 24 -4.02 -10.81 -12.89
CA PHE A 24 -2.58 -11.02 -12.66
C PHE A 24 -1.84 -11.35 -13.98
N LYS A 25 -2.00 -10.46 -14.97
CA LYS A 25 -1.23 -10.50 -16.22
C LYS A 25 0.10 -9.79 -16.02
N THR A 26 1.16 -10.29 -16.66
CA THR A 26 2.52 -9.74 -16.53
C THR A 26 2.56 -8.21 -16.69
N ARG A 27 1.84 -7.66 -17.68
CA ARG A 27 1.73 -6.22 -17.89
C ARG A 27 1.14 -5.49 -16.67
N ASN A 28 0.02 -5.97 -16.15
CA ASN A 28 -0.68 -5.32 -15.05
C ASN A 28 0.14 -5.42 -13.75
N VAL A 29 0.78 -6.56 -13.53
CA VAL A 29 1.68 -6.81 -12.40
C VAL A 29 2.89 -5.89 -12.48
N ALA A 30 3.52 -5.77 -13.64
CA ALA A 30 4.65 -4.86 -13.85
C ALA A 30 4.27 -3.40 -13.59
N ILE A 31 3.08 -2.96 -14.04
CA ILE A 31 2.57 -1.62 -13.74
C ILE A 31 2.34 -1.43 -12.24
N ALA A 32 1.70 -2.40 -11.57
CA ALA A 32 1.43 -2.31 -10.13
C ALA A 32 2.71 -2.26 -9.30
N ILE A 33 3.72 -3.06 -9.65
CA ILE A 33 5.05 -3.04 -9.03
C ILE A 33 5.72 -1.68 -9.28
N SER A 34 5.77 -1.23 -10.54
CA SER A 34 6.45 0.02 -10.90
C SER A 34 5.81 1.22 -10.20
N ALA A 35 4.47 1.28 -10.17
CA ALA A 35 3.75 2.34 -9.46
C ALA A 35 4.00 2.30 -7.94
N SER A 36 4.04 1.11 -7.34
CA SER A 36 4.36 0.93 -5.91
C SER A 36 5.77 1.42 -5.60
N LEU A 37 6.77 1.00 -6.39
CA LEU A 37 8.16 1.40 -6.19
C LEU A 37 8.38 2.90 -6.44
N LEU A 38 7.73 3.46 -7.47
CA LEU A 38 7.78 4.88 -7.75
C LEU A 38 7.18 5.70 -6.59
N CYS A 39 6.03 5.29 -6.06
CA CYS A 39 5.43 5.95 -4.91
C CYS A 39 6.36 5.93 -3.69
N GLN A 40 6.95 4.77 -3.38
CA GLN A 40 7.93 4.64 -2.29
C GLN A 40 9.16 5.52 -2.51
N PHE A 41 9.69 5.55 -3.73
CA PHE A 41 10.82 6.41 -4.09
C PHE A 41 10.49 7.90 -3.87
N LEU A 42 9.32 8.35 -4.34
CA LEU A 42 8.88 9.73 -4.16
C LEU A 42 8.72 10.08 -2.68
N VAL A 43 8.10 9.22 -1.88
CA VAL A 43 8.00 9.41 -0.43
C VAL A 43 9.39 9.59 0.18
N MET A 44 10.32 8.68 -0.11
CA MET A 44 11.68 8.77 0.43
C MET A 44 12.37 10.08 0.05
N VAL A 45 12.32 10.48 -1.23
CA VAL A 45 12.94 11.73 -1.68
C VAL A 45 12.31 12.94 -1.00
N THR A 46 10.98 12.99 -0.88
CA THR A 46 10.30 14.13 -0.22
C THR A 46 10.73 14.30 1.24
N PHE A 47 10.88 13.20 2.00
CA PHE A 47 11.31 13.28 3.39
C PHE A 47 12.81 13.52 3.54
N LEU A 48 13.64 13.09 2.58
CA LEU A 48 15.06 13.45 2.55
C LEU A 48 15.27 14.95 2.35
N GLU A 49 14.47 15.59 1.49
CA GLU A 49 14.56 17.04 1.25
C GLU A 49 14.17 17.89 2.49
N MET A 50 13.36 17.33 3.40
CA MET A 50 12.97 18.02 4.63
C MET A 50 14.04 17.96 5.74
N LEU A 51 15.09 17.15 5.56
CA LEU A 51 16.20 17.07 6.53
C LEU A 51 16.95 18.41 6.63
N PRO A 52 17.48 18.75 7.82
CA PRO A 52 18.26 19.96 7.98
C PRO A 52 19.57 19.88 7.18
N LYS A 53 19.81 20.86 6.29
CA LYS A 53 21.04 20.93 5.48
C LYS A 53 22.30 21.29 6.29
N LYS A 54 22.12 21.82 7.51
CA LYS A 54 23.19 22.24 8.41
C LYS A 54 22.87 21.78 9.84
N TYR A 55 23.85 21.19 10.53
CA TYR A 55 23.78 20.80 11.95
C TYR A 55 25.17 20.91 12.59
N GLY A 56 25.26 21.11 13.90
CA GLY A 56 26.50 20.99 14.68
C GLY A 56 27.28 22.26 15.03
N ALA A 57 26.90 23.46 14.57
CA ALA A 57 27.56 24.72 15.01
C ALA A 57 26.82 26.04 14.68
N GLU A 58 25.82 26.05 13.79
CA GLU A 58 25.14 27.27 13.35
C GLU A 58 23.74 27.39 13.95
N PHE A 59 23.25 28.63 14.09
CA PHE A 59 21.84 28.90 14.36
C PHE A 59 21.00 28.35 13.21
N VAL A 60 20.06 27.45 13.51
CA VAL A 60 19.19 26.84 12.49
C VAL A 60 17.74 27.27 12.78
N PRO A 61 17.01 27.79 11.78
CA PRO A 61 15.56 27.99 11.93
C PRO A 61 14.89 26.65 12.22
N TYR A 62 13.76 26.70 12.95
CA TYR A 62 12.99 25.53 13.39
C TYR A 62 12.90 24.44 12.28
N ASN A 63 13.47 23.26 12.55
CA ASN A 63 13.33 22.06 11.73
C ASN A 63 12.72 20.93 12.58
N ARG A 64 11.81 20.15 11.99
CA ARG A 64 11.07 19.08 12.66
C ARG A 64 11.94 17.88 13.03
N TYR A 65 12.97 17.59 12.25
CA TYR A 65 13.84 16.40 12.39
C TYR A 65 15.14 16.71 13.14
N CYS A 66 15.12 17.74 13.97
CA CYS A 66 16.30 18.24 14.63
C CYS A 66 16.21 18.01 16.14
N VAL A 67 17.22 17.35 16.72
CA VAL A 67 17.41 17.28 18.17
C VAL A 67 17.84 18.67 18.65
N ARG A 68 16.97 19.29 19.44
CA ARG A 68 17.16 20.66 19.91
C ARG A 68 18.05 20.68 21.14
N ALA A 69 19.04 21.58 21.11
CA ALA A 69 19.75 22.01 22.29
C ALA A 69 19.57 23.52 22.47
N GLU A 70 19.09 23.91 23.64
CA GLU A 70 18.99 25.31 24.04
C GLU A 70 20.28 25.67 24.78
N VAL A 71 21.06 26.57 24.20
CA VAL A 71 22.25 27.14 24.83
C VAL A 71 22.02 28.64 24.91
N GLU A 72 21.82 29.13 26.14
CA GLU A 72 21.38 30.51 26.41
C GLU A 72 20.03 30.86 25.75
N LYS A 73 19.99 31.88 24.87
CA LYS A 73 18.79 32.32 24.13
C LYS A 73 18.69 31.76 22.70
N ASN A 74 19.64 30.91 22.30
CA ASN A 74 19.71 30.38 20.94
C ASN A 74 19.37 28.88 20.91
N ILE A 75 18.65 28.47 19.86
CA ILE A 75 18.29 27.08 19.61
C ILE A 75 19.25 26.53 18.55
N TYR A 76 19.92 25.43 18.87
CA TYR A 76 20.86 24.76 17.99
C TYR A 76 20.36 23.38 17.58
N CYS A 77 20.78 22.97 16.38
CA CYS A 77 20.59 21.61 15.91
C CYS A 77 21.85 20.79 16.14
N THR A 78 21.81 19.88 17.12
CA THR A 78 22.98 19.07 17.48
C THR A 78 23.04 17.75 16.73
N ALA A 79 21.88 17.14 16.47
CA ALA A 79 21.77 15.87 15.74
C ALA A 79 20.45 15.80 14.96
N ILE A 80 20.39 14.85 14.02
CA ILE A 80 19.15 14.51 13.31
C ILE A 80 18.37 13.52 14.15
N ASP A 81 17.09 13.81 14.34
CA ASP A 81 16.14 12.92 14.96
C ASP A 81 15.61 11.90 13.94
N TRP A 82 16.35 10.81 13.78
CA TRP A 82 16.00 9.73 12.86
C TRP A 82 14.69 9.03 13.24
N SER A 83 14.38 8.96 14.53
CA SER A 83 13.15 8.34 15.04
C SER A 83 11.91 9.10 14.55
N TYR A 84 11.89 10.43 14.69
CA TYR A 84 10.81 11.26 14.15
C TYR A 84 10.74 11.27 12.62
N TRP A 85 11.89 11.17 11.94
CA TRP A 85 11.94 11.08 10.48
C TRP A 85 11.29 9.81 9.95
N TRP A 86 11.64 8.65 10.52
CA TRP A 86 11.02 7.37 10.20
C TRP A 86 9.52 7.33 10.57
N LEU A 87 9.15 7.94 11.70
CA LEU A 87 7.75 8.04 12.12
C LEU A 87 6.89 8.77 11.08
N ASP A 88 7.39 9.87 10.52
CA ASP A 88 6.62 10.64 9.52
C ASP A 88 6.50 9.87 8.20
N ILE A 89 7.52 9.12 7.79
CA ILE A 89 7.44 8.20 6.64
C ILE A 89 6.39 7.13 6.89
N PHE A 90 6.40 6.50 8.07
CA PHE A 90 5.41 5.50 8.47
C PHE A 90 3.98 6.06 8.41
N LYS A 91 3.77 7.27 8.95
CA LYS A 91 2.47 7.97 8.91
C LYS A 91 2.04 8.26 7.47
N ALA A 92 2.93 8.78 6.64
CA ALA A 92 2.64 9.08 5.24
C ALA A 92 2.25 7.82 4.46
N LEU A 93 3.03 6.74 4.59
CA LEU A 93 2.71 5.45 3.97
C LEU A 93 1.39 4.87 4.48
N SER A 94 1.09 5.00 5.78
CA SER A 94 -0.20 4.55 6.35
C SER A 94 -1.39 5.28 5.75
N TRP A 95 -1.32 6.60 5.61
CA TRP A 95 -2.36 7.40 4.95
C TRP A 95 -2.52 7.04 3.47
N ILE A 96 -1.40 6.84 2.76
CA ILE A 96 -1.42 6.40 1.36
C ILE A 96 -2.06 5.02 1.24
N PHE A 97 -1.69 4.06 2.08
CA PHE A 97 -2.26 2.71 2.06
C PHE A 97 -3.76 2.73 2.31
N LEU A 98 -4.20 3.51 3.30
CA LEU A 98 -5.63 3.67 3.60
C LEU A 98 -6.37 4.23 2.38
N ALA A 99 -5.86 5.31 1.79
CA ALA A 99 -6.47 5.94 0.61
C ALA A 99 -6.52 4.99 -0.59
N VAL A 100 -5.42 4.31 -0.90
CA VAL A 100 -5.33 3.38 -2.04
C VAL A 100 -6.23 2.16 -1.84
N MET A 101 -6.26 1.58 -0.64
CA MET A 101 -7.11 0.43 -0.31
C MET A 101 -8.59 0.78 -0.36
N LEU A 102 -9.00 1.89 0.25
CA LEU A 102 -10.40 2.30 0.27
C LEU A 102 -10.85 2.81 -1.09
N ILE A 103 -10.24 3.88 -1.60
CA ILE A 103 -10.70 4.54 -2.81
C ILE A 103 -10.46 3.63 -4.02
N GLY A 104 -9.25 3.09 -4.16
CA GLY A 104 -8.91 2.20 -5.26
C GLY A 104 -9.68 0.89 -5.20
N GLY A 105 -9.78 0.27 -4.01
CA GLY A 105 -10.47 -1.00 -3.83
C GLY A 105 -11.96 -0.90 -4.14
N VAL A 106 -12.63 0.11 -3.59
CA VAL A 106 -14.05 0.38 -3.87
C VAL A 106 -14.25 0.71 -5.34
N TYR A 107 -13.42 1.58 -5.92
CA TYR A 107 -13.52 1.92 -7.35
C TYR A 107 -13.43 0.68 -8.23
N MET A 108 -12.45 -0.20 -7.98
CA MET A 108 -12.30 -1.44 -8.75
C MET A 108 -13.51 -2.36 -8.63
N LEU A 109 -14.08 -2.50 -7.43
CA LEU A 109 -15.27 -3.31 -7.19
C LEU A 109 -16.51 -2.73 -7.89
N VAL A 110 -16.73 -1.43 -7.76
CA VAL A 110 -17.87 -0.75 -8.42
C VAL A 110 -17.74 -0.83 -9.93
N ALA A 111 -16.54 -0.58 -10.48
CA ALA A 111 -16.29 -0.67 -11.92
C ALA A 111 -16.51 -2.10 -12.44
N ASP A 112 -16.14 -3.12 -11.66
CA ASP A 112 -16.39 -4.52 -12.00
C ASP A 112 -17.89 -4.86 -12.04
N ILE A 113 -18.63 -4.46 -11.00
CA ILE A 113 -20.09 -4.67 -10.93
C ILE A 113 -20.79 -3.93 -12.07
N ALA A 114 -20.45 -2.67 -12.31
CA ALA A 114 -21.03 -1.87 -13.39
C ALA A 114 -20.76 -2.50 -14.77
N LYS A 115 -19.55 -3.05 -14.97
CA LYS A 115 -19.22 -3.77 -16.20
C LYS A 115 -20.08 -5.02 -16.38
N GLU A 116 -20.26 -5.83 -15.34
CA GLU A 116 -21.09 -7.03 -15.41
C GLU A 116 -22.58 -6.73 -15.59
N GLN A 117 -23.08 -5.67 -14.97
CA GLN A 117 -24.45 -5.20 -15.18
C GLN A 117 -24.66 -4.77 -16.63
N ARG A 118 -23.71 -4.03 -17.22
CA ARG A 118 -23.76 -3.61 -18.63
C ARG A 118 -23.74 -4.80 -19.60
N LEU A 119 -23.01 -5.86 -19.26
CA LEU A 119 -22.93 -7.08 -20.07
C LEU A 119 -24.11 -8.04 -19.84
N GLY A 120 -25.05 -7.70 -18.95
CA GLY A 120 -26.20 -8.54 -18.61
C GLY A 120 -25.84 -9.80 -17.82
N THR A 121 -24.60 -9.94 -17.37
CA THR A 121 -24.11 -11.17 -16.73
C THR A 121 -24.44 -11.24 -15.24
N LEU A 122 -24.89 -10.15 -14.64
CA LEU A 122 -25.24 -10.09 -13.22
C LEU A 122 -26.40 -11.04 -12.87
N ASN A 123 -27.37 -11.21 -13.79
CA ASN A 123 -28.52 -12.09 -13.58
C ASN A 123 -28.13 -13.59 -13.59
N PHE A 124 -27.01 -13.95 -14.22
CA PHE A 124 -26.51 -15.33 -14.20
C PHE A 124 -26.01 -15.77 -12.82
N ILE A 125 -25.72 -14.84 -11.90
CA ILE A 125 -25.35 -15.17 -10.52
C ILE A 125 -26.48 -15.92 -9.81
N ARG A 126 -27.74 -15.63 -10.14
CA ARG A 126 -28.92 -16.31 -9.58
C ARG A 126 -29.14 -17.72 -10.15
N LEU A 127 -28.59 -17.98 -11.33
CA LEU A 127 -28.66 -19.28 -12.00
C LEU A 127 -27.42 -20.15 -11.74
N SER A 128 -26.43 -19.61 -11.02
CA SER A 128 -25.21 -20.34 -10.68
C SER A 128 -25.48 -21.39 -9.60
N PRO A 129 -24.94 -22.61 -9.73
CA PRO A 129 -25.01 -23.63 -8.68
C PRO A 129 -24.10 -23.30 -7.47
N GLN A 130 -23.24 -22.28 -7.58
CA GLN A 130 -22.40 -21.80 -6.47
C GLN A 130 -23.17 -20.86 -5.54
N SER A 131 -22.90 -20.94 -4.24
CA SER A 131 -23.52 -20.02 -3.29
C SER A 131 -23.09 -18.57 -3.57
N SER A 132 -24.04 -17.63 -3.42
CA SER A 132 -23.79 -16.21 -3.67
C SER A 132 -22.68 -15.64 -2.78
N GLN A 133 -22.54 -16.14 -1.54
CA GLN A 133 -21.47 -15.76 -0.63
C GLN A 133 -20.08 -16.11 -1.17
N LYS A 134 -19.88 -17.31 -1.73
CA LYS A 134 -18.59 -17.71 -2.31
C LYS A 134 -18.22 -16.83 -3.51
N ILE A 135 -19.22 -16.50 -4.34
CA ILE A 135 -19.03 -15.60 -5.49
C ILE A 135 -18.63 -14.20 -5.01
N LEU A 136 -19.35 -13.65 -4.02
CA LEU A 136 -19.08 -12.33 -3.47
C LEU A 136 -17.69 -12.26 -2.83
N LEU A 137 -17.32 -13.22 -1.98
CA LEU A 137 -15.98 -13.30 -1.40
C LEU A 137 -14.88 -13.43 -2.46
N GLY A 138 -15.12 -14.21 -3.50
CA GLY A 138 -14.19 -14.36 -4.60
C GLY A 138 -13.94 -13.05 -5.35
N LYS A 139 -14.99 -12.23 -5.53
CA LYS A 139 -14.88 -10.89 -6.12
C LYS A 139 -14.23 -9.89 -5.17
N LEU A 140 -14.64 -9.87 -3.91
CA LEU A 140 -14.11 -8.96 -2.90
C LEU A 140 -12.59 -9.09 -2.77
N LEU A 141 -12.08 -10.33 -2.77
CA LEU A 141 -10.65 -10.61 -2.65
C LEU A 141 -9.91 -10.58 -4.00
N GLY A 142 -10.58 -10.99 -5.09
CA GLY A 142 -9.94 -11.18 -6.39
C GLY A 142 -9.92 -9.94 -7.28
N VAL A 143 -10.94 -9.09 -7.21
CA VAL A 143 -11.05 -7.91 -8.07
C VAL A 143 -9.96 -6.87 -7.77
N PRO A 144 -9.76 -6.46 -6.50
CA PRO A 144 -8.70 -5.51 -6.13
C PRO A 144 -7.33 -6.19 -5.89
N ILE A 145 -7.07 -7.39 -6.42
CA ILE A 145 -5.83 -8.15 -6.14
C ILE A 145 -4.54 -7.37 -6.47
N LEU A 146 -4.57 -6.50 -7.48
CA LEU A 146 -3.42 -5.68 -7.85
C LEU A 146 -3.16 -4.57 -6.83
N ILE A 147 -4.20 -4.06 -6.16
CA ILE A 147 -4.05 -3.11 -5.06
C ILE A 147 -3.41 -3.79 -3.87
N TYR A 148 -3.84 -5.01 -3.54
CA TYR A 148 -3.20 -5.81 -2.49
C TYR A 148 -1.74 -6.10 -2.80
N LEU A 149 -1.41 -6.39 -4.06
CA LEU A 149 -0.03 -6.53 -4.50
C LEU A 149 0.78 -5.24 -4.27
N THR A 150 0.24 -4.08 -4.65
CA THR A 150 0.90 -2.78 -4.43
C THR A 150 1.18 -2.52 -2.95
N VAL A 151 0.21 -2.79 -2.07
CA VAL A 151 0.39 -2.66 -0.62
C VAL A 151 1.41 -3.68 -0.09
N ALA A 152 1.35 -4.93 -0.54
CA ALA A 152 2.28 -5.97 -0.12
C ALA A 152 3.74 -5.63 -0.49
N ILE A 153 3.97 -5.00 -1.64
CA ILE A 153 5.31 -4.55 -2.07
C ILE A 153 5.82 -3.37 -1.23
N SER A 154 4.92 -2.51 -0.76
CA SER A 154 5.28 -1.37 0.10
C SER A 154 5.38 -1.73 1.59
N LEU A 155 4.93 -2.92 1.97
CA LEU A 155 4.93 -3.39 3.35
C LEU A 155 6.32 -3.46 3.99
N PRO A 156 7.40 -3.92 3.30
CA PRO A 156 8.73 -3.94 3.88
C PRO A 156 9.21 -2.55 4.34
N LEU A 157 9.03 -1.53 3.50
CA LEU A 157 9.40 -0.15 3.85
C LEU A 157 8.52 0.39 5.00
N HIS A 158 7.22 0.10 4.97
CA HIS A 158 6.29 0.52 6.03
C HIS A 158 6.64 -0.08 7.40
N LEU A 159 6.90 -1.39 7.44
CA LEU A 159 7.33 -2.07 8.67
C LEU A 159 8.69 -1.58 9.15
N TRP A 160 9.64 -1.40 8.22
CA TRP A 160 10.95 -0.84 8.55
C TRP A 160 10.84 0.55 9.17
N ALA A 161 10.03 1.44 8.59
CA ALA A 161 9.80 2.77 9.11
C ALA A 161 9.17 2.75 10.50
N ASN A 162 8.23 1.83 10.77
CA ASN A 162 7.65 1.66 12.10
C ASN A 162 8.71 1.25 13.13
N ILE A 163 9.46 0.18 12.84
CA ILE A 163 10.49 -0.36 13.72
C ILE A 163 11.58 0.69 13.98
N SER A 164 12.02 1.41 12.95
CA SER A 164 13.07 2.43 13.07
C SER A 164 12.64 3.70 13.79
N SER A 165 11.33 3.88 14.01
CA SER A 165 10.83 5.06 14.72
C SER A 165 10.92 4.93 16.24
N ASP A 166 11.18 3.71 16.77
CA ASP A 166 11.29 3.39 18.21
C ASP A 166 10.13 3.93 19.10
N LEU A 167 9.02 4.33 18.47
CA LEU A 167 7.81 4.81 19.11
C LEU A 167 6.74 3.71 19.06
N PRO A 168 6.01 3.46 20.16
CA PRO A 168 5.00 2.40 20.24
C PRO A 168 3.80 2.64 19.31
#